data_AF-A0A933JN40-F1
#
_entry.id   AF-A0A933JN40-F1
#
_cell.length_a   1.000
_cell.length_b   1.000
_cell.length_c   1.000
_cell.angle_alpha   90.00
_cell.angle_beta   90.00
_cell.angle_gamma   90.00
#
_symmetry.space_group_name_H-M   'P 1'
#
loop_
_entity.id
_entity.type
_entity.pdbx_description
1 polymer ?
#
loop_
_entity_poly.entity_id
_entity_poly.type
_entity_poly.pdbx_seq_one_letter_code
_entity_poly.pdbx_strand_id
1 'polypeptide(L)'
;MADSEDRPRPRHAVLVASLVGIGAAALALALLVRAERRKGMVDRPEATGEIGFVAVYAQLPQGPAPLIPGATSVLRRPQDVAFQWTVKGTGPRLARIELLTTSRREVIEELALAAPAEQEALAPLVRLDDRSPDELELVVTVEAPHARAVVSSYPLKLLRTATAAP
;
A
#
# COMPACT_ATOMS: atom_id res chain seq x y z
N MET A 1 -44.61 -68.74 23.43
CA MET A 1 -44.92 -67.29 23.32
C MET A 1 -43.60 -66.56 23.39
N ALA A 2 -43.46 -65.53 22.55
CA ALA A 2 -42.25 -64.79 22.27
C ALA A 2 -41.69 -64.07 23.52
N ASP A 3 -40.36 -63.95 23.60
CA ASP A 3 -39.77 -62.62 23.41
C ASP A 3 -38.28 -62.72 23.04
N SER A 4 -37.95 -62.08 21.93
CA SER A 4 -36.62 -61.92 21.38
C SER A 4 -36.01 -60.63 21.93
N GLU A 5 -35.16 -60.71 22.96
CA GLU A 5 -34.37 -59.55 23.38
C GLU A 5 -33.18 -59.34 22.43
N ASP A 6 -33.40 -58.44 21.48
CA ASP A 6 -32.45 -57.86 20.54
C ASP A 6 -31.25 -57.27 21.28
N ARG A 7 -30.09 -57.96 21.25
CA ARG A 7 -28.82 -57.37 21.71
C ARG A 7 -28.36 -56.35 20.67
N PRO A 8 -28.26 -55.04 20.98
CA PRO A 8 -27.77 -54.06 20.01
C PRO A 8 -26.32 -54.40 19.64
N ARG A 9 -26.13 -54.67 18.35
CA ARG A 9 -24.89 -55.17 17.74
C ARG A 9 -23.73 -54.18 18.02
N PRO A 10 -22.51 -54.66 18.34
CA PRO A 10 -21.33 -53.84 18.66
C PRO A 10 -20.95 -52.83 17.54
N ARG A 11 -21.52 -53.00 16.34
CA ARG A 11 -21.37 -52.11 15.19
C ARG A 11 -21.86 -50.69 15.48
N HIS A 12 -22.93 -50.51 16.26
CA HIS A 12 -23.44 -49.17 16.60
C HIS A 12 -22.50 -48.43 17.55
N ALA A 13 -21.91 -49.13 18.52
CA ALA A 13 -20.94 -48.55 19.45
C ALA A 13 -19.65 -48.09 18.73
N VAL A 14 -19.19 -48.88 17.75
CA VAL A 14 -18.02 -48.52 16.93
C VAL A 14 -18.31 -47.29 16.06
N LEU A 15 -19.49 -47.21 15.44
CA LEU A 15 -19.87 -46.05 14.63
C LEU A 15 -19.95 -44.76 15.46
N VAL A 16 -20.54 -44.82 16.67
CA VAL A 16 -20.60 -43.67 17.58
C VAL A 16 -19.20 -43.24 18.01
N ALA A 17 -18.33 -44.18 18.38
CA ALA A 17 -16.95 -43.88 18.76
C ALA A 17 -16.16 -43.23 17.61
N SER A 18 -16.34 -43.70 16.37
CA SER A 18 -15.71 -43.10 15.20
C SER A 18 -16.20 -41.68 14.93
N LEU A 19 -17.51 -41.42 15.05
CA LEU A 19 -18.07 -40.08 14.88
C LEU A 19 -17.57 -39.10 15.95
N VAL A 20 -17.46 -39.54 17.20
CA VAL A 20 -16.89 -38.74 18.29
C VAL A 20 -15.40 -38.46 18.04
N GLY A 21 -14.64 -39.45 17.58
CA GLY A 21 -13.22 -39.27 17.24
C GLY A 21 -13.00 -38.28 16.10
N ILE A 22 -13.82 -38.32 15.05
CA ILE A 22 -13.77 -37.37 13.93
C ILE A 22 -14.13 -35.96 14.43
N GLY A 23 -15.16 -35.84 15.27
CA GLY A 23 -15.56 -34.55 15.86
C GLY A 23 -14.44 -33.92 16.71
N ALA A 24 -13.78 -34.72 17.55
CA ALA A 24 -12.65 -34.26 18.37
C ALA A 24 -11.45 -33.84 17.51
N ALA A 25 -11.13 -34.59 16.46
CA ALA A 25 -10.06 -34.25 15.52
C ALA A 25 -10.35 -32.94 14.76
N ALA A 26 -11.58 -32.75 14.30
CA ALA A 26 -12.00 -31.52 13.63
C ALA A 26 -11.94 -30.30 14.56
N LEU A 27 -12.34 -30.47 15.83
CA LEU A 27 -12.25 -29.41 16.84
C LEU A 27 -10.78 -29.05 17.14
N ALA A 28 -9.92 -30.06 17.31
CA ALA A 28 -8.49 -29.86 17.54
C ALA A 28 -7.84 -29.12 16.35
N LEU A 29 -8.19 -29.50 15.11
CA LEU A 29 -7.72 -28.83 13.91
C LEU A 29 -8.21 -27.38 13.83
N ALA A 30 -9.47 -27.11 14.16
CA ALA A 30 -10.01 -25.75 14.20
C ALA A 30 -9.31 -24.88 15.26
N LEU A 31 -8.97 -25.45 16.42
CA LEU A 31 -8.19 -24.77 17.46
C LEU A 31 -6.75 -24.50 17.01
N LEU A 32 -6.11 -25.44 16.31
CA LEU A 32 -4.78 -25.26 15.72
C LEU A 32 -4.78 -24.16 14.66
N VAL A 33 -5.73 -24.18 13.71
CA VAL A 33 -5.90 -23.13 12.70
C VAL A 33 -6.16 -21.77 13.36
N ARG A 34 -6.96 -21.73 14.43
CA ARG A 34 -7.20 -20.49 15.19
C ARG A 34 -5.95 -20.00 15.92
N ALA A 35 -5.18 -20.90 16.53
CA ALA A 35 -3.92 -20.58 17.21
C ALA A 35 -2.86 -20.10 16.21
N GLU A 36 -2.80 -20.68 15.03
CA GLU A 36 -1.87 -20.31 13.96
C GLU A 36 -2.25 -18.98 13.30
N ARG A 37 -3.54 -18.71 13.09
CA ARG A 37 -4.03 -17.38 12.72
C ARG A 37 -3.72 -16.32 13.78
N ARG A 38 -3.72 -16.67 15.07
CA ARG A 38 -3.29 -15.77 16.14
C ARG A 38 -1.77 -15.57 16.16
N LYS A 39 -0.98 -16.60 15.87
CA LYS A 39 0.47 -16.47 15.71
C LYS A 39 0.85 -15.65 14.46
N GLY A 40 0.03 -15.69 13.41
CA GLY A 40 0.16 -14.83 12.22
C GLY A 40 -0.18 -13.35 12.47
N MET A 41 -0.79 -13.01 13.61
CA MET A 41 -0.71 -11.65 14.17
C MET A 41 0.61 -11.48 14.91
N VAL A 42 1.73 -11.78 14.26
CA VAL A 42 3.03 -11.27 14.70
C VAL A 42 2.89 -9.76 14.66
N ASP A 43 3.09 -9.13 15.81
CA ASP A 43 3.14 -7.69 16.00
C ASP A 43 3.83 -7.04 14.80
N ARG A 44 3.05 -6.42 13.90
CA ARG A 44 3.66 -5.48 12.97
C ARG A 44 4.31 -4.43 13.87
N PRO A 45 5.64 -4.18 13.72
CA PRO A 45 6.32 -3.25 14.60
C PRO A 45 5.55 -1.94 14.64
N GLU A 46 5.17 -1.52 15.85
CA GLU A 46 4.29 -0.38 16.02
C GLU A 46 4.87 0.85 15.33
N ALA A 47 4.03 1.45 14.48
CA ALA A 47 4.31 2.72 13.87
C ALA A 47 4.06 3.82 14.91
N THR A 48 5.12 4.44 15.43
CA THR A 48 5.00 5.61 16.32
C THR A 48 5.34 6.90 15.55
N GLY A 49 4.81 8.04 15.99
CA GLY A 49 5.10 9.36 15.42
C GLY A 49 4.25 9.76 14.20
N GLU A 50 4.53 10.96 13.68
CA GLU A 50 3.83 11.52 12.51
C GLU A 50 4.12 10.72 11.24
N ILE A 51 3.17 10.65 10.31
CA ILE A 51 3.24 9.85 9.07
C ILE A 51 4.36 10.34 8.12
N GLY A 52 4.94 11.51 8.40
CA GLY A 52 5.92 12.15 7.54
C GLY A 52 5.26 12.99 6.46
N PHE A 53 6.08 13.72 5.72
CA PHE A 53 5.69 14.56 4.60
C PHE A 53 6.55 14.25 3.39
N VAL A 54 5.96 14.30 2.20
CA VAL A 54 6.68 14.16 0.93
C VAL A 54 6.58 15.50 0.19
N ALA A 55 7.72 16.14 -0.01
CA ALA A 55 7.87 17.28 -0.89
C ALA A 55 8.13 16.79 -2.33
N VAL A 56 7.47 17.43 -3.29
CA VAL A 56 7.61 17.13 -4.71
C VAL A 56 8.23 18.33 -5.41
N TYR A 57 9.19 18.10 -6.30
CA TYR A 57 9.95 19.15 -6.98
C TYR A 57 9.99 18.92 -8.48
N ALA A 58 9.81 19.99 -9.27
CA ALA A 58 10.20 19.99 -10.67
C ALA A 58 11.70 20.28 -10.79
N GLN A 59 12.43 19.46 -11.55
CA GLN A 59 13.84 19.67 -11.85
C GLN A 59 14.00 20.72 -12.95
N LEU A 60 14.38 21.94 -12.60
CA LEU A 60 14.63 23.00 -13.57
C LEU A 60 16.13 23.21 -13.77
N PRO A 61 16.58 23.78 -14.90
CA PRO A 61 17.99 24.09 -15.14
C PRO A 61 18.61 24.98 -14.05
N GLN A 62 17.82 25.88 -13.47
CA GLN A 62 18.20 26.77 -12.37
C GLN A 62 18.16 26.12 -10.97
N GLY A 63 17.72 24.86 -10.87
CA GLY A 63 17.58 24.12 -9.62
C GLY A 63 16.16 23.57 -9.38
N PRO A 64 15.98 22.71 -8.36
CA PRO A 64 14.68 22.12 -8.04
C PRO A 64 13.69 23.18 -7.54
N ALA A 65 12.50 23.22 -8.15
CA ALA A 65 11.41 24.11 -7.75
C ALA A 65 10.30 23.30 -7.05
N PRO A 66 9.89 23.67 -5.82
CA PRO A 66 8.87 22.92 -5.08
C PRO A 66 7.50 23.06 -5.75
N LEU A 67 6.77 21.95 -5.81
CA LEU A 67 5.36 21.91 -6.21
C LEU A 67 4.48 22.05 -4.97
N ILE A 68 3.42 22.85 -5.09
CA ILE A 68 2.52 23.14 -3.98
C ILE A 68 1.32 22.19 -4.06
N PRO A 69 1.02 21.40 -3.00
CA PRO A 69 -0.15 20.54 -2.98
C PRO A 69 -1.44 21.33 -3.21
N GLY A 70 -2.34 20.82 -4.05
CA GLY A 70 -3.63 21.41 -4.40
C GLY A 70 -3.57 22.60 -5.35
N ALA A 71 -2.39 23.15 -5.65
CA ALA A 71 -2.21 24.25 -6.59
C ALA A 71 -1.75 23.74 -7.95
N THR A 72 -2.41 24.20 -9.02
CA THR A 72 -2.00 23.82 -10.37
C THR A 72 -0.63 24.39 -10.71
N SER A 73 0.32 23.50 -10.99
CA SER A 73 1.67 23.86 -11.43
C SER A 73 1.80 23.72 -12.93
N VAL A 74 2.37 24.73 -13.60
CA VAL A 74 2.58 24.74 -15.05
C VAL A 74 4.04 24.41 -15.33
N LEU A 75 4.29 23.31 -16.04
CA LEU A 75 5.62 22.78 -16.30
C LEU A 75 5.87 22.66 -17.81
N ARG A 76 7.13 22.76 -18.25
CA ARG A 76 7.51 22.62 -19.67
C ARG A 76 8.07 21.23 -19.93
N ARG A 77 7.60 20.58 -20.98
CA ARG A 77 8.14 19.28 -21.40
C ARG A 77 9.54 19.43 -22.04
N PRO A 78 10.38 18.37 -21.99
CA PRO A 78 10.27 17.28 -21.03
C PRO A 78 10.58 17.78 -19.61
N GLN A 79 9.88 17.25 -18.60
CA GLN A 79 10.05 17.66 -17.21
C GLN A 79 10.32 16.45 -16.32
N ASP A 80 11.45 16.46 -15.62
CA ASP A 80 11.71 15.48 -14.56
C ASP A 80 11.16 15.99 -13.23
N VAL A 81 10.56 15.10 -12.44
CA VAL A 81 9.99 15.37 -11.12
C VAL A 81 10.69 14.49 -10.09
N ALA A 82 11.15 15.12 -9.01
CA ALA A 82 11.84 14.48 -7.91
C ALA A 82 11.03 14.59 -6.62
N PHE A 83 11.38 13.71 -5.67
CA PHE A 83 10.67 13.54 -4.42
C PHE A 83 11.68 13.59 -3.29
N GLN A 84 11.29 14.27 -2.22
CA GLN A 84 12.03 14.29 -0.97
C GLN A 84 11.04 14.01 0.14
N TRP A 85 11.41 13.19 1.12
CA TRP A 85 10.55 12.92 2.25
C TRP A 85 11.27 13.12 3.57
N THR A 86 10.45 13.41 4.57
CA THR A 86 10.82 13.43 5.97
C THR A 86 9.82 12.56 6.71
N VAL A 87 10.30 11.51 7.37
CA VAL A 87 9.47 10.60 8.17
C VAL A 87 9.95 10.66 9.60
N LYS A 88 9.05 11.05 10.51
CA LYS A 88 9.32 11.08 11.95
C LYS A 88 8.82 9.80 12.60
N GLY A 89 9.40 9.48 13.75
CA GLY A 89 9.01 8.32 14.54
C GLY A 89 9.59 7.01 14.03
N THR A 90 8.94 5.90 14.39
CA THR A 90 9.45 4.54 14.13
C THR A 90 8.43 3.68 13.40
N GLY A 91 8.89 2.55 12.87
CA GLY A 91 8.07 1.54 12.20
C GLY A 91 7.94 1.76 10.69
N PRO A 92 7.42 0.77 9.95
CA PRO A 92 7.39 0.78 8.49
C PRO A 92 6.41 1.82 7.97
N ARG A 93 6.76 2.44 6.84
CA ARG A 93 5.89 3.34 6.08
C ARG A 93 5.96 2.96 4.61
N LEU A 94 4.85 3.15 3.89
CA LEU A 94 4.79 2.97 2.45
C LEU A 94 4.41 4.30 1.82
N ALA A 95 5.21 4.77 0.85
CA ALA A 95 4.80 5.83 -0.05
C ALA A 95 4.39 5.21 -1.39
N ARG A 96 3.23 5.60 -1.89
CA ARG A 96 2.76 5.27 -3.24
C ARG A 96 2.65 6.56 -4.04
N ILE A 97 3.27 6.56 -5.22
CA ILE A 97 3.26 7.69 -6.16
C ILE A 97 2.45 7.28 -7.37
N GLU A 98 1.48 8.10 -7.74
CA GLU A 98 0.52 7.79 -8.78
C GLU A 98 0.35 8.98 -9.72
N LEU A 99 0.19 8.67 -11.01
CA LEU A 99 -0.22 9.61 -12.03
C LEU A 99 -1.72 9.40 -12.31
N LEU A 100 -2.52 10.40 -11.94
CA LEU A 100 -3.92 10.50 -12.33
C LEU A 100 -4.03 11.29 -13.63
N THR A 101 -4.85 10.79 -14.52
CA THR A 101 -5.30 11.48 -15.72
C THR A 101 -6.83 11.41 -15.74
N THR A 102 -7.47 12.10 -16.68
CA THR A 102 -8.93 12.06 -16.83
C THR A 102 -9.51 10.67 -17.07
N SER A 103 -8.72 9.72 -17.58
CA SER A 103 -9.19 8.39 -18.01
C SER A 103 -8.55 7.22 -17.27
N ARG A 104 -7.40 7.43 -16.64
CA ARG A 104 -6.63 6.37 -15.97
C ARG A 104 -5.91 6.86 -14.73
N ARG A 105 -5.74 5.93 -13.80
CA ARG A 105 -4.85 6.02 -12.64
C ARG A 105 -3.73 5.02 -12.84
N GLU A 106 -2.50 5.47 -12.73
CA GLU A 106 -1.30 4.68 -12.94
C GLU A 106 -0.41 4.78 -11.71
N VAL A 107 -0.08 3.65 -11.09
CA VAL A 107 0.92 3.62 -10.01
C VAL A 107 2.28 3.63 -10.66
N ILE A 108 3.08 4.65 -10.34
CA ILE A 108 4.42 4.83 -10.90
C ILE A 108 5.45 4.14 -10.02
N GLU A 109 5.32 4.29 -8.70
CA GLU A 109 6.31 3.78 -7.75
C GLU A 109 5.66 3.47 -6.39
N GLU A 110 6.15 2.43 -5.73
CA GLU A 110 5.86 2.10 -4.34
C GLU A 110 7.16 1.97 -3.55
N LEU A 111 7.34 2.83 -2.56
CA LEU A 111 8.58 2.93 -1.78
C LEU A 111 8.31 2.53 -0.34
N ALA A 112 9.07 1.57 0.16
CA ALA A 112 9.18 1.33 1.59
C ALA A 112 10.07 2.43 2.19
N LEU A 113 9.46 3.34 2.96
CA LEU A 113 10.22 4.41 3.61
C LEU A 113 10.78 3.91 4.94
N ALA A 114 12.08 4.08 5.12
CA ALA A 114 12.73 3.87 6.41
C ALA A 114 12.33 5.00 7.39
N ALA A 115 12.07 4.64 8.64
CA ALA A 115 11.81 5.58 9.72
C ALA A 115 12.78 5.33 10.88
N PRO A 116 13.41 6.37 11.47
CA PRO A 116 13.28 7.78 11.11
C PRO A 116 14.11 8.14 9.87
N ALA A 117 13.61 9.08 9.08
CA ALA A 117 14.36 9.71 8.00
C ALA A 117 14.22 11.23 8.13
N GLU A 118 15.29 11.91 8.55
CA GLU A 118 15.26 13.37 8.71
C GLU A 118 15.04 14.05 7.36
N GLN A 119 15.76 13.60 6.33
CA GLN A 119 15.55 14.06 4.96
C GLN A 119 16.28 13.13 3.97
N GLU A 120 15.52 12.39 3.17
CA GLU A 120 16.08 11.57 2.10
C GLU A 120 15.50 12.03 0.76
N ALA A 121 16.38 12.27 -0.21
CA ALA A 121 16.02 12.75 -1.53
C ALA A 121 16.24 11.65 -2.55
N LEU A 122 15.24 11.38 -3.38
CA LEU A 122 15.43 10.50 -4.54
C LEU A 122 15.89 11.30 -5.75
N ALA A 123 16.71 10.63 -6.56
CA ALA A 123 16.88 10.96 -7.97
C ALA A 123 15.51 11.10 -8.65
N PRO A 124 15.37 11.86 -9.75
CA PRO A 124 14.09 12.05 -10.42
C PRO A 124 13.43 10.70 -10.72
N LEU A 125 12.22 10.49 -10.17
CA LEU A 125 11.48 9.23 -10.28
C LEU A 125 10.47 9.26 -11.42
N VAL A 126 9.98 10.45 -11.77
CA VAL A 126 8.95 10.61 -12.79
C VAL A 126 9.48 11.52 -13.89
N ARG A 127 9.47 11.04 -15.13
CA ARG A 127 9.80 11.82 -16.32
C ARG A 127 8.54 12.07 -17.14
N LEU A 128 8.15 13.34 -17.23
CA LEU A 128 7.00 13.82 -17.99
C LEU A 128 7.46 14.23 -19.39
N ASP A 129 7.39 13.28 -20.33
CA ASP A 129 7.82 13.43 -21.72
C ASP A 129 6.71 13.94 -22.66
N ASP A 130 7.00 13.97 -23.96
CA ASP A 130 6.06 14.40 -25.01
C ASP A 130 4.83 13.49 -25.17
N ARG A 131 4.86 12.28 -24.60
CA ARG A 131 3.71 11.35 -24.61
C ARG A 131 2.82 11.53 -23.39
N SER A 132 3.28 12.27 -22.38
CA SER A 132 2.49 12.55 -21.18
C SER A 132 1.32 13.49 -21.52
N PRO A 133 0.11 13.28 -20.97
CA PRO A 133 -1.04 14.15 -21.23
C PRO A 133 -0.81 15.62 -20.85
N ASP A 134 -1.53 16.55 -21.47
CA ASP A 134 -1.40 18.00 -21.19
C ASP A 134 -1.86 18.38 -19.79
N GLU A 135 -2.85 17.67 -19.24
CA GLU A 135 -3.33 17.84 -17.88
C GLU A 135 -3.28 16.49 -17.17
N LEU A 136 -2.65 16.47 -15.99
CA LEU A 136 -2.50 15.29 -15.15
C LEU A 136 -2.36 15.71 -13.69
N GLU A 137 -2.47 14.77 -12.78
CA GLU A 137 -2.38 14.99 -11.34
C GLU A 137 -1.40 13.97 -10.75
N LEU A 138 -0.38 14.45 -10.06
CA LEU A 138 0.46 13.58 -9.25
C LEU A 138 -0.19 13.40 -7.89
N VAL A 139 -0.41 12.15 -7.49
CA VAL A 139 -0.94 11.82 -6.17
C VAL A 139 0.12 11.06 -5.40
N VAL A 140 0.46 11.58 -4.22
CA VAL A 140 1.38 10.94 -3.29
C VAL A 140 0.59 10.52 -2.07
N THR A 141 0.59 9.22 -1.80
CA THR A 141 -0.05 8.63 -0.62
C THR A 141 1.02 8.07 0.30
N VAL A 142 1.01 8.46 1.57
CA VAL A 142 1.88 7.87 2.60
C VAL A 142 1.02 7.16 3.63
N GLU A 143 1.30 5.88 3.82
CA GLU A 143 0.55 4.99 4.71
C GLU A 143 1.43 4.49 5.87
N ALA A 144 0.79 4.37 7.04
CA ALA A 144 1.35 3.70 8.20
C ALA A 144 0.36 2.63 8.70
N PRO A 145 0.82 1.48 9.22
CA PRO A 145 -0.04 0.36 9.62
C PRO A 145 -1.24 0.68 10.53
N HIS A 146 -1.16 1.75 11.33
CA HIS A 146 -2.17 2.13 12.32
C HIS A 146 -2.62 3.60 12.22
N ALA A 147 -2.23 4.31 11.16
CA ALA A 147 -2.56 5.72 10.99
C ALA A 147 -3.26 5.96 9.66
N ARG A 148 -4.12 6.98 9.61
CA ARG A 148 -4.84 7.35 8.39
C ARG A 148 -3.85 7.81 7.33
N ALA A 149 -3.90 7.22 6.14
CA ALA A 149 -3.06 7.64 5.02
C ALA A 149 -3.11 9.16 4.79
N VAL A 150 -1.94 9.77 4.62
CA VAL A 150 -1.83 11.17 4.18
C VAL A 150 -1.78 11.14 2.66
N VAL A 151 -2.70 11.87 2.03
CA VAL A 151 -2.79 11.97 0.57
C VAL A 151 -2.56 13.42 0.18
N SER A 152 -1.60 13.63 -0.73
CA SER A 152 -1.31 14.94 -1.30
C SER A 152 -1.44 14.87 -2.82
N SER A 153 -2.14 15.85 -3.38
CA SER A 153 -2.41 15.97 -4.81
C SER A 153 -1.66 17.18 -5.38
N TYR A 154 -1.06 17.01 -6.55
CA TYR A 154 -0.32 18.04 -7.27
C TYR A 154 -0.85 18.09 -8.71
N PRO A 155 -1.85 18.94 -8.99
CA PRO A 155 -2.37 19.13 -10.34
C PRO A 155 -1.30 19.78 -11.23
N LEU A 156 -1.02 19.19 -12.40
CA LEU A 156 -0.01 19.65 -13.34
C LEU A 156 -0.61 19.98 -14.70
N LYS A 157 -0.12 21.07 -15.30
CA LYS A 157 -0.35 21.40 -16.71
C LYS A 157 0.98 21.40 -17.44
N LEU A 158 1.09 20.59 -18.49
CA LEU A 158 2.31 20.43 -19.27
C LEU A 158 2.23 21.24 -20.56
N LEU A 159 3.17 22.18 -20.72
CA LEU A 159 3.36 22.95 -21.94
C LEU A 159 4.40 22.27 -22.81
N ARG A 160 4.14 22.17 -24.11
CA ARG A 160 5.18 21.77 -25.07
C ARG A 160 6.24 22.87 -25.12
N THR A 161 7.52 22.49 -25.21
CA THR A 161 8.53 23.45 -25.64
C THR A 161 8.12 23.89 -27.04
N ALA A 162 7.92 25.18 -27.26
CA ALA A 162 7.81 25.67 -28.62
C ALA A 162 9.14 25.31 -29.30
N THR A 163 9.09 24.39 -30.26
CA THR A 163 10.20 24.16 -31.17
C THR A 163 10.47 25.52 -31.80
N ALA A 164 11.62 26.13 -31.49
CA ALA A 164 12.04 27.33 -32.18
C ALA A 164 12.05 26.97 -33.67
N ALA A 165 11.20 27.64 -34.45
CA ALA A 165 11.19 27.47 -35.89
C ALA A 165 12.59 27.81 -36.43
N PRO A 166 13.13 27.00 -37.36
CA PRO A 166 14.44 27.26 -37.96
C PRO A 166 14.47 28.57 -38.76
#